data_AF-R7SFJ1-F1
#
_entry.id   AF-R7SFJ1-F1
#
_cell.length_a   1.000
_cell.length_b   1.000
_cell.length_c   1.000
_cell.angle_alpha   90.00
_cell.angle_beta   90.00
_cell.angle_gamma   90.00
#
_symmetry.space_group_name_H-M   'P 1'
#
loop_
_entity.id
_entity.type
_entity.pdbx_description
1 polymer ?
#
loop_
_entity_poly.entity_id
_entity_poly.type
_entity_poly.pdbx_seq_one_letter_code
_entity_poly.pdbx_strand_id
1 'polypeptide(L)'
;PSAASVPVGSSEFGYLVYAQNGGAVSRRAADIMPGDVISLVDAKLKGHKGLQAYSQSVGMGGEALVGIVHETEHKKLKVRVFQANQKVGQQSVESVSYRLEDLKSGQVKV
;
A
#
# COMPACT_ATOMS: atom_id res chain seq x y z
N PRO A 1 -33.92 19.39 2.01
CA PRO A 1 -32.60 19.16 2.65
C PRO A 1 -31.63 18.48 1.67
N SER A 2 -30.73 19.26 1.06
CA SER A 2 -29.71 18.72 0.15
C SER A 2 -28.64 18.03 1.00
N ALA A 3 -28.51 16.70 0.89
CA ALA A 3 -27.44 15.98 1.55
C ALA A 3 -26.13 16.33 0.83
N ALA A 4 -25.29 17.15 1.47
CA ALA A 4 -23.92 17.33 1.03
C ALA A 4 -23.21 15.98 1.19
N SER A 5 -22.88 15.33 0.07
CA SER A 5 -21.99 14.18 0.08
C SER A 5 -20.64 14.67 0.59
N VAL A 6 -20.29 14.30 1.82
CA VAL A 6 -18.91 14.42 2.29
C VAL A 6 -18.07 13.61 1.30
N PRO A 7 -16.99 14.16 0.72
CA PRO A 7 -16.12 13.35 -0.11
C PRO A 7 -15.55 12.29 0.82
N VAL A 8 -16.05 11.06 0.68
CA VAL A 8 -15.46 9.91 1.37
C VAL A 8 -14.06 9.80 0.80
N GLY A 9 -13.08 10.26 1.56
CA GLY A 9 -11.69 10.20 1.14
C GLY A 9 -11.35 8.75 0.80
N SER A 10 -10.40 8.53 -0.10
CA SER A 10 -9.96 7.20 -0.53
C SER A 10 -9.55 6.24 0.62
N SER A 11 -9.49 6.71 1.87
CA SER A 11 -9.13 5.95 3.07
C SER A 11 -10.32 5.42 3.92
N GLU A 12 -11.59 5.72 3.61
CA GLU A 12 -12.73 5.40 4.52
C GLU A 12 -13.62 4.21 4.08
N PHE A 13 -13.13 3.33 3.20
CA PHE A 13 -13.90 2.16 2.77
C PHE A 13 -13.38 0.86 3.41
N GLY A 14 -14.29 -0.07 3.73
CA GLY A 14 -13.96 -1.45 4.13
C GLY A 14 -13.66 -1.68 5.61
N TYR A 15 -13.27 -2.91 5.95
CA TYR A 15 -12.81 -3.30 7.29
C TYR A 15 -11.30 -3.47 7.28
N LEU A 16 -10.61 -2.79 8.20
CA LEU A 16 -9.15 -2.79 8.28
C LEU A 16 -8.62 -4.18 8.71
N VAL A 17 -7.99 -4.89 7.78
CA VAL A 17 -7.34 -6.18 7.97
C VAL A 17 -5.95 -6.00 8.57
N TYR A 18 -5.17 -5.05 8.04
CA TYR A 18 -3.79 -4.81 8.45
C TYR A 18 -3.44 -3.32 8.40
N ALA A 19 -2.73 -2.83 9.42
CA ALA A 19 -2.14 -1.50 9.42
C ALA A 19 -0.72 -1.49 9.98
N GLN A 20 0.19 -0.89 9.23
CA GLN A 20 1.57 -0.66 9.64
C GLN A 20 1.96 0.81 9.43
N ASN A 21 2.66 1.37 10.42
CA ASN A 21 3.21 2.72 10.37
C ASN A 21 4.73 2.66 10.64
N GLY A 22 5.53 2.94 9.61
CA GLY A 22 6.98 2.70 9.67
C GLY A 22 7.29 1.24 10.03
N GLY A 23 8.15 1.03 11.03
CA GLY A 23 8.49 -0.33 11.52
C GLY A 23 7.47 -0.95 12.48
N ALA A 24 6.42 -0.23 12.88
CA ALA A 24 5.48 -0.68 13.90
C ALA A 24 4.14 -1.11 13.27
N VAL A 25 3.64 -2.29 13.67
CA VAL A 25 2.30 -2.77 13.31
C VAL A 25 1.31 -2.31 14.38
N SER A 26 0.27 -1.57 14.00
CA SER A 26 -0.72 -1.03 14.95
C SER A 26 -2.01 -1.83 15.00
N ARG A 27 -2.35 -2.57 13.93
CA ARG A 27 -3.54 -3.43 13.89
C ARG A 27 -3.36 -4.59 12.91
N ARG A 28 -3.78 -5.79 13.33
CA ARG A 28 -3.90 -6.97 12.47
C ARG A 28 -5.14 -7.75 12.90
N ALA A 29 -6.20 -7.66 12.11
CA ALA A 29 -7.46 -8.36 12.37
C ALA A 29 -7.53 -9.71 11.64
N ALA A 30 -6.85 -9.83 10.50
CA ALA A 30 -6.67 -11.07 9.76
C ALA A 30 -5.38 -11.02 8.92
N ASP A 31 -5.12 -12.08 8.17
CA ASP A 31 -4.03 -12.12 7.20
C ASP A 31 -4.44 -11.41 5.90
N ILE A 32 -3.46 -10.74 5.28
CA ILE A 32 -3.63 -10.16 3.95
C ILE A 32 -3.79 -11.29 2.93
N MET A 33 -4.77 -11.15 2.04
CA MET A 33 -5.13 -12.12 1.01
C MET A 33 -5.17 -11.50 -0.40
N PRO A 34 -4.98 -12.31 -1.46
CA PRO A 34 -5.29 -11.88 -2.81
C PRO A 34 -6.75 -11.41 -2.94
N GLY A 35 -6.95 -10.27 -3.60
CA GLY A 35 -8.24 -9.59 -3.72
C GLY A 35 -8.40 -8.39 -2.78
N ASP A 36 -7.61 -8.30 -1.71
CA ASP A 36 -7.68 -7.16 -0.80
C ASP A 36 -7.23 -5.86 -1.47
N VAL A 37 -7.84 -4.75 -1.04
CA VAL A 37 -7.46 -3.39 -1.47
C VAL A 37 -6.37 -2.88 -0.54
N ILE A 38 -5.20 -2.57 -1.08
CA ILE A 38 -4.09 -1.97 -0.31
C ILE A 38 -4.00 -0.48 -0.59
N SER A 39 -3.74 0.30 0.46
CA SER A 39 -3.48 1.74 0.42
C SER A 39 -2.12 2.05 1.05
N LEU A 40 -1.29 2.79 0.34
CA LEU A 40 0.01 3.27 0.80
C LEU A 40 0.01 4.80 0.84
N VAL A 41 0.29 5.39 2.00
CA VAL A 41 0.28 6.84 2.23
C VAL A 41 1.63 7.28 2.77
N ASP A 42 2.29 8.20 2.07
CA ASP A 42 3.64 8.71 2.34
C ASP A 42 4.65 7.58 2.62
N ALA A 43 4.46 6.44 1.95
CA ALA A 43 5.15 5.20 2.25
C ALA A 43 6.55 5.21 1.65
N LYS A 44 7.57 5.21 2.51
CA LYS A 44 8.98 5.12 2.12
C LYS A 44 9.53 3.77 2.55
N LEU A 45 9.83 2.92 1.57
CA LEU A 45 10.39 1.59 1.78
C LEU A 45 11.87 1.62 1.43
N LYS A 46 12.71 1.08 2.32
CA LYS A 46 14.15 0.92 2.10
C LYS A 46 14.60 -0.44 2.56
N GLY A 47 15.28 -1.16 1.69
CA GLY A 47 15.86 -2.46 2.00
C GLY A 47 16.85 -2.90 0.94
N HIS A 48 17.04 -4.21 0.82
CA HIS A 48 18.00 -4.79 -0.10
C HIS A 48 17.35 -5.84 -1.00
N LYS A 49 17.69 -5.82 -2.29
CA LYS A 49 17.41 -6.89 -3.25
C LYS A 49 18.73 -7.55 -3.63
N GLY A 50 19.06 -8.65 -2.94
CA GLY A 50 20.41 -9.21 -3.00
C GLY A 50 21.40 -8.23 -2.37
N LEU A 51 22.47 -7.88 -3.08
CA LEU A 51 23.47 -6.91 -2.61
C LEU A 51 23.06 -5.45 -2.88
N GLN A 52 22.08 -5.21 -3.74
CA GLN A 52 21.70 -3.87 -4.16
C GLN A 52 20.68 -3.29 -3.17
N ALA A 53 21.02 -2.15 -2.56
CA ALA A 53 20.06 -1.37 -1.77
C ALA A 53 19.01 -0.76 -2.69
N TYR A 54 17.76 -0.69 -2.22
CA TYR A 54 16.68 -0.01 -2.93
C TYR A 54 15.96 0.97 -2.01
N SER A 55 15.38 1.99 -2.62
CA SER A 55 14.52 2.97 -1.96
C SER A 55 13.33 3.21 -2.86
N GLN A 56 12.13 3.08 -2.31
CA GLN A 56 10.87 3.29 -3.02
C GLN A 56 10.01 4.25 -2.20
N SER A 57 9.43 5.25 -2.85
CA SER A 57 8.49 6.19 -2.23
C SER A 57 7.21 6.21 -3.05
N VAL A 58 6.06 5.98 -2.42
CA VAL A 58 4.76 5.88 -3.09
C VAL A 58 3.66 6.52 -2.24
N GLY A 59 2.60 6.97 -2.91
CA GLY A 59 1.47 7.63 -2.27
C GLY A 59 1.87 8.94 -1.58
N MET A 60 2.71 9.74 -2.23
CA MET A 60 3.27 10.97 -1.68
C MET A 60 2.37 12.18 -1.96
N GLY A 61 2.41 13.19 -1.10
CA GLY A 61 1.80 14.50 -1.40
C GLY A 61 0.29 14.55 -1.16
N GLY A 62 -0.20 13.73 -0.23
CA GLY A 62 -1.63 13.69 0.14
C GLY A 62 -2.47 12.75 -0.71
N GLU A 63 -1.95 12.21 -1.80
CA GLU A 63 -2.62 11.18 -2.60
C GLU A 63 -2.10 9.79 -2.27
N ALA A 64 -2.97 8.92 -1.75
CA ALA A 64 -2.62 7.54 -1.48
C ALA A 64 -2.41 6.75 -2.78
N LEU A 65 -1.42 5.87 -2.80
CA LEU A 65 -1.37 4.82 -3.81
C LEU A 65 -2.34 3.72 -3.40
N VAL A 66 -3.25 3.36 -4.31
CA VAL A 66 -4.22 2.28 -4.10
C VAL A 66 -4.01 1.19 -5.15
N GLY A 67 -4.16 -0.06 -4.75
CA GLY A 67 -4.11 -1.19 -5.67
C GLY A 67 -4.77 -2.45 -5.11
N ILE A 68 -4.77 -3.51 -5.92
CA ILE A 68 -5.33 -4.81 -5.56
C ILE A 68 -4.21 -5.80 -5.32
N VAL A 69 -4.20 -6.44 -4.16
CA VAL A 69 -3.26 -7.51 -3.85
C VAL A 69 -3.57 -8.71 -4.74
N HIS A 70 -2.58 -9.27 -5.43
CA HIS A 70 -2.77 -10.49 -6.25
C HIS A 70 -1.87 -11.66 -5.83
N GLU A 71 -0.82 -11.39 -5.05
CA GLU A 71 0.03 -12.42 -4.47
C GLU A 71 0.53 -11.98 -3.09
N THR A 72 0.58 -12.92 -2.15
CA THR A 72 1.05 -12.69 -0.78
C THR A 72 2.09 -13.73 -0.36
N GLU A 73 3.27 -13.30 0.05
CA GLU A 73 4.30 -14.13 0.68
C GLU A 73 4.34 -13.87 2.20
N HIS A 74 3.47 -14.53 2.97
CA HIS A 74 3.27 -14.24 4.39
C HIS A 74 4.56 -14.30 5.23
N LYS A 75 5.44 -15.28 4.97
CA LYS A 75 6.71 -15.44 5.70
C LYS A 75 7.69 -14.27 5.51
N LYS A 76 7.59 -13.56 4.39
CA LYS A 76 8.47 -12.44 4.03
C LYS A 76 7.78 -11.08 4.15
N LEU A 77 6.54 -11.07 4.67
CA LEU A 77 5.67 -9.90 4.74
C LEU A 77 5.70 -9.11 3.42
N LYS A 78 5.63 -9.81 2.28
CA LYS A 78 5.72 -9.21 0.96
C LYS A 78 4.42 -9.43 0.20
N VAL A 79 3.89 -8.36 -0.39
CA VAL A 79 2.69 -8.38 -1.22
C VAL A 79 3.04 -7.97 -2.64
N ARG A 80 2.34 -8.54 -3.63
CA ARG A 80 2.32 -8.01 -4.99
C ARG A 80 0.97 -7.40 -5.29
N VAL A 81 1.01 -6.25 -5.93
CA VAL A 81 -0.13 -5.36 -6.09
C VAL A 81 -0.26 -4.98 -7.55
N PHE A 82 -1.47 -5.11 -8.09
CA PHE A 82 -1.86 -4.46 -9.34
C PHE A 82 -2.25 -3.02 -9.03
N GLN A 83 -1.54 -2.07 -9.64
CA GLN A 83 -1.77 -0.65 -9.42
C GLN A 83 -1.75 0.11 -10.75
N ALA A 84 -2.33 1.30 -10.76
CA ALA A 84 -2.15 2.23 -11.86
C ALA A 84 -0.67 2.64 -11.94
N ASN A 85 -0.12 2.63 -13.16
CA ASN A 85 1.25 3.04 -13.40
C ASN A 85 1.45 4.50 -12.97
N GLN A 86 2.48 4.74 -12.17
CA GLN A 86 2.76 6.06 -11.59
C GLN A 86 3.52 7.00 -12.55
N LYS A 87 3.85 6.55 -13.77
CA LYS A 87 4.50 7.37 -14.79
C LYS A 87 3.49 8.21 -15.55
N VAL A 88 3.71 9.52 -15.56
CA VAL A 88 2.91 10.47 -16.34
C VAL A 88 2.86 10.05 -17.80
N GLY A 89 1.65 10.02 -18.37
CA GLY A 89 1.41 9.65 -19.77
C GLY A 89 1.29 8.14 -20.03
N GLN A 90 1.48 7.28 -19.03
CA GLN A 90 1.33 5.83 -19.19
C GLN A 90 0.08 5.31 -18.46
N GLN A 91 -1.03 5.19 -19.18
CA GLN A 91 -2.30 4.69 -18.64
C GLN A 91 -2.35 3.16 -18.73
N SER A 92 -1.53 2.48 -17.93
CA SER A 92 -1.50 1.02 -17.85
C SER A 92 -1.57 0.54 -16.40
N VAL A 93 -1.88 -0.74 -16.22
CA VAL A 93 -1.74 -1.42 -14.92
C VAL A 93 -0.35 -2.04 -14.85
N GLU A 94 0.31 -1.93 -13.70
CA GLU A 94 1.59 -2.57 -13.41
C GLU A 94 1.50 -3.48 -12.18
N SER A 95 2.40 -4.46 -12.10
CA SER A 95 2.52 -5.38 -10.96
C SER A 95 3.75 -5.00 -10.15
N VAL A 96 3.54 -4.50 -8.94
CA VAL A 96 4.61 -3.98 -8.06
C VAL A 96 4.66 -4.79 -6.78
N SER A 97 5.88 -5.08 -6.30
CA SER A 97 6.10 -5.81 -5.05
C SER A 97 6.46 -4.84 -3.93
N TYR A 98 5.75 -4.94 -2.81
CA TYR A 98 6.03 -4.19 -1.59
C TYR A 98 6.38 -5.15 -0.47
N ARG A 99 7.53 -4.92 0.16
CA ARG A 99 7.96 -5.66 1.34
C ARG A 99 7.66 -4.82 2.57
N LEU A 100 6.63 -5.20 3.31
CA LEU A 100 6.08 -4.39 4.38
C LEU A 100 7.10 -4.15 5.50
N GLU A 101 7.99 -5.12 5.76
CA GLU A 101 9.07 -4.98 6.76
C GLU A 101 10.11 -3.89 6.42
N ASP A 102 10.20 -3.47 5.15
CA ASP A 102 11.13 -2.43 4.70
C ASP A 102 10.56 -1.01 4.87
N LEU A 103 9.32 -0.86 5.36
CA LEU A 103 8.70 0.44 5.57
C LEU A 103 9.45 1.24 6.65
N LYS A 104 10.01 2.38 6.26
CA LYS A 104 10.74 3.30 7.17
C LYS A 104 9.87 4.44 7.66
N SER A 105 8.93 4.90 6.85
CA SER A 105 7.95 5.92 7.21
C SER A 105 6.68 5.78 6.36
N GLY A 106 5.61 6.45 6.79
CA GLY A 106 4.32 6.39 6.14
C GLY A 106 3.47 5.25 6.66
N GLN A 107 2.31 5.05 6.03
CA GLN A 107 1.31 4.08 6.43
C GLN A 107 0.99 3.13 5.29
N VAL A 108 0.82 1.85 5.64
CA VAL A 108 0.24 0.84 4.77
C VAL A 108 -1.00 0.28 5.44
N LYS A 109 -2.11 0.27 4.72
CA LYS A 109 -3.40 -0.28 5.15
C LYS A 109 -3.90 -1.29 4.12
N VAL A 110 -4.55 -2.34 4.62
CA VAL A 110 -5.30 -3.34 3.83
C VAL A 110 -6.65 -3.53 4.49
#